data_AF-A0A0P7GI16-F1
#
_entry.id   AF-A0A0P7GI16-F1
#
_cell.length_a   1.000
_cell.length_b   1.000
_cell.length_c   1.000
_cell.angle_alpha   90.00
_cell.angle_beta   90.00
_cell.angle_gamma   90.00
#
_symmetry.space_group_name_H-M   'P 1'
#
loop_
_entity.id
_entity.type
_entity.pdbx_description
1 polymer ?
#
loop_
_entity_poly.entity_id
_entity_poly.type
_entity_poly.pdbx_seq_one_letter_code
_entity_poly.pdbx_strand_id
1 'polypeptide(L)'
;MVVSTGEPDRRTVVQALAETMPEKSMREAAAGEVLEILDGDSVPLAVELPRLIQLPGEILRLHPGAEVSAPAGSSIPEFFTAEGTGSDAPLWWLEVYATGGVPDGGRLADALSHALARLTGGVVLMPDGVRS
;
A
#
# COMPACT_ATOMS: atom_id res chain seq x y z
N MET A 1 0.54 -4.66 0.13
CA MET A 1 0.32 -3.78 1.29
C MET A 1 1.35 -2.67 1.31
N VAL A 2 0.98 -1.45 1.73
CA VAL A 2 1.90 -0.33 1.93
C VAL A 2 2.07 -0.09 3.43
N VAL A 3 3.33 0.06 3.87
CA VAL A 3 3.66 0.44 5.25
C VAL A 3 4.57 1.67 5.21
N SER A 4 4.20 2.71 5.95
CA SER A 4 4.82 4.04 5.82
C SER A 4 4.94 4.80 7.13
N THR A 5 5.83 5.79 7.15
CA THR A 5 6.00 6.71 8.29
C THR A 5 5.02 7.88 8.22
N GLY A 6 4.69 8.35 7.01
CA GLY A 6 3.65 9.34 6.76
C GLY A 6 2.27 8.72 6.58
N GLU A 7 1.22 9.44 6.99
CA GLU A 7 -0.17 9.03 6.80
C GLU A 7 -0.54 9.06 5.30
N PRO A 8 -1.00 7.94 4.71
CA PRO A 8 -1.52 7.93 3.36
C PRO A 8 -2.97 8.43 3.35
N ASP A 9 -3.14 9.73 3.56
CA ASP A 9 -4.45 10.36 3.56
C ASP A 9 -5.11 10.35 2.16
N ARG A 10 -6.37 10.79 2.09
CA ARG A 10 -7.11 10.85 0.82
C ARG A 10 -6.38 11.66 -0.26
N ARG A 11 -5.66 12.73 0.13
CA ARG A 11 -4.90 13.56 -0.82
C ARG A 11 -3.75 12.77 -1.41
N THR A 12 -3.07 11.97 -0.59
CA THR A 12 -1.98 11.09 -0.97
C THR A 12 -2.47 10.02 -1.94
N VAL A 13 -3.64 9.42 -1.68
CA VAL A 13 -4.28 8.45 -2.60
C VAL A 13 -4.63 9.08 -3.95
N VAL A 14 -5.23 10.27 -3.95
CA VAL A 14 -5.54 11.01 -5.20
C VAL A 14 -4.28 11.35 -5.97
N GLN A 15 -3.21 11.77 -5.29
CA GLN A 15 -1.94 12.08 -5.94
C GLN A 15 -1.30 10.82 -6.54
N ALA A 16 -1.24 9.71 -5.78
CA ALA A 16 -0.71 8.45 -6.27
C ALA A 16 -1.52 7.93 -7.48
N LEU A 17 -2.84 8.07 -7.45
CA LEU A 17 -3.71 7.71 -8.56
C LEU A 17 -3.42 8.57 -9.80
N ALA A 18 -3.31 9.88 -9.65
CA ALA A 18 -3.01 10.79 -10.75
C ALA A 18 -1.63 10.53 -11.38
N GLU A 19 -0.65 10.08 -10.60
CA GLU A 19 0.69 9.74 -11.08
C GLU A 19 0.74 8.40 -11.84
N THR A 20 -0.11 7.44 -11.48
CA THR A 20 -0.02 6.06 -11.97
C THR A 20 -1.10 5.69 -12.97
N MET A 21 -2.30 6.26 -12.83
CA MET A 21 -3.51 5.92 -13.58
C MET A 21 -4.40 7.17 -13.75
N PRO A 22 -3.92 8.23 -14.43
CA PRO A 22 -4.62 9.51 -14.53
C PRO A 22 -6.00 9.43 -15.21
N GLU A 23 -6.26 8.37 -15.96
CA GLU A 23 -7.54 8.10 -16.62
C GLU A 23 -8.60 7.49 -15.70
N LYS A 24 -8.21 6.97 -14.53
CA LYS A 24 -9.11 6.31 -13.59
C LYS A 24 -9.72 7.30 -12.61
N SER A 25 -10.90 6.96 -12.09
CA SER A 25 -11.58 7.76 -11.09
C SER A 25 -11.64 7.01 -9.75
N MET A 26 -12.01 7.71 -8.68
CA MET A 26 -12.09 7.15 -7.35
C MET A 26 -13.43 7.53 -6.71
N ARG A 27 -14.05 6.57 -6.02
CA ARG A 27 -15.18 6.83 -5.14
C ARG A 27 -14.99 6.17 -3.80
N GLU A 28 -15.76 6.63 -2.82
CA GLU A 28 -15.84 5.99 -1.52
C GLU A 28 -16.98 4.96 -1.56
N ALA A 29 -16.72 3.73 -1.09
CA ALA A 29 -17.76 2.72 -0.97
C ALA A 29 -18.75 3.10 0.14
N ALA A 30 -19.99 2.59 0.06
CA ALA A 30 -21.07 2.99 0.98
C ALA A 30 -20.79 2.77 2.48
N ALA A 31 -19.80 1.92 2.81
CA ALA A 31 -19.36 1.67 4.18
C ALA A 31 -18.30 2.65 4.70
N GLY A 32 -17.76 3.55 3.86
CA GLY A 32 -16.77 4.56 4.25
C GLY A 32 -15.37 4.05 4.58
N GLU A 33 -15.16 2.74 4.62
CA GLU A 33 -13.87 2.12 4.99
C GLU A 33 -12.99 1.79 3.78
N VAL A 34 -13.54 1.93 2.57
CA VAL A 34 -12.89 1.52 1.33
C VAL A 34 -13.03 2.61 0.27
N LEU A 35 -11.93 2.92 -0.40
CA LEU A 35 -11.88 3.69 -1.62
C LEU A 35 -11.83 2.72 -2.81
N GLU A 36 -12.77 2.86 -3.74
CA GLU A 36 -12.81 2.09 -4.97
C GLU A 36 -12.18 2.90 -6.10
N ILE A 37 -11.22 2.30 -6.81
CA ILE A 37 -10.69 2.84 -8.06
C ILE A 37 -11.52 2.27 -9.19
N LEU A 38 -12.06 3.15 -10.03
CA LEU A 38 -13.00 2.85 -11.10
C LEU A 38 -12.34 2.93 -12.47
N ASP A 39 -12.70 2.00 -13.34
CA ASP A 39 -12.36 2.00 -14.76
C ASP A 39 -13.61 1.64 -15.57
N GLY A 40 -14.29 2.67 -16.09
CA GLY A 40 -15.63 2.53 -16.66
C GLY A 40 -16.63 1.95 -15.66
N ASP A 41 -17.23 0.82 -16.01
CA ASP A 41 -18.19 0.07 -15.17
C ASP A 41 -17.51 -0.93 -14.22
N SER A 42 -16.19 -1.01 -14.23
CA SER A 42 -15.42 -1.96 -13.40
C SER A 42 -14.74 -1.28 -12.21
N VAL A 43 -14.46 -2.08 -11.17
CA VAL A 43 -13.69 -1.67 -9.99
C VAL A 43 -12.39 -2.47 -9.98
N PRO A 44 -11.33 -2.05 -10.71
CA PRO A 44 -10.07 -2.79 -10.74
C PRO A 44 -9.39 -2.90 -9.38
N LEU A 45 -9.50 -1.87 -8.53
CA LEU A 45 -8.83 -1.83 -7.23
C LEU A 45 -9.78 -1.38 -6.11
N ALA A 46 -9.54 -1.92 -4.92
CA ALA A 46 -10.09 -1.43 -3.66
C ALA A 46 -8.93 -1.07 -2.72
N VAL A 47 -9.04 0.05 -2.02
CA VAL A 47 -8.05 0.54 -1.07
C VAL A 47 -8.71 0.69 0.29
N GLU A 48 -8.25 -0.05 1.29
CA GLU A 48 -8.73 0.15 2.67
C GLU A 48 -8.16 1.42 3.26
N LEU A 49 -8.95 2.11 4.08
CA LEU A 49 -8.48 3.30 4.79
C LEU A 49 -7.23 3.01 5.62
N PRO A 50 -6.31 3.99 5.72
CA PRO A 50 -5.07 3.82 6.47
C PRO A 50 -5.32 3.58 7.95
N ARG A 51 -4.57 2.65 8.53
CA ARG A 51 -4.60 2.30 9.96
C ARG A 51 -3.26 2.62 10.61
N LEU A 52 -3.29 3.27 11.76
CA LEU A 52 -2.08 3.53 12.55
C LEU A 52 -1.77 2.31 13.42
N ILE A 53 -0.64 1.66 13.16
CA ILE A 53 -0.13 0.54 13.93
C ILE A 53 0.82 1.05 15.02
N GLN A 54 0.42 0.86 16.27
CA GLN A 54 1.19 1.32 17.44
C GLN A 54 2.40 0.44 17.76
N LEU A 55 2.38 -0.82 17.34
CA LEU A 55 3.41 -1.81 17.67
C LEU A 55 3.97 -2.48 16.39
N PRO A 56 4.77 -1.77 15.58
CA PRO A 56 5.34 -2.30 14.34
C PRO A 56 6.11 -3.62 14.50
N GLY A 57 6.79 -3.80 15.63
CA GLY A 57 7.52 -5.04 15.92
C GLY A 57 6.64 -6.29 15.98
N GLU A 58 5.34 -6.17 16.29
CA GLU A 58 4.40 -7.28 16.27
C GLU A 58 3.95 -7.63 14.84
N ILE A 59 3.83 -6.63 13.98
CA ILE A 59 3.47 -6.81 12.56
C ILE A 59 4.51 -7.64 11.83
N LEU A 60 5.80 -7.31 11.99
CA LEU A 60 6.88 -8.04 11.33
C LEU A 60 6.94 -9.52 11.77
N ARG A 61 6.55 -9.81 13.01
CA ARG A 61 6.42 -11.19 13.50
C ARG A 61 5.25 -11.96 12.87
N LEU A 62 4.17 -11.28 12.50
CA LEU A 62 3.01 -11.89 11.84
C LEU A 62 3.27 -12.18 10.35
N HIS A 63 4.25 -11.51 9.75
CA HIS A 63 4.64 -11.69 8.36
C HIS A 63 6.09 -12.17 8.22
N PRO A 64 6.45 -13.32 8.83
CA PRO A 64 7.79 -13.87 8.66
C PRO A 64 8.00 -14.23 7.18
N GLY A 65 9.12 -13.79 6.60
CA GLY A 65 9.47 -14.09 5.21
C GLY A 65 8.82 -13.16 4.16
N ALA A 66 8.05 -12.14 4.55
CA ALA A 66 7.56 -11.16 3.59
C ALA A 66 8.71 -10.44 2.88
N GLU A 67 8.63 -10.34 1.56
CA GLU A 67 9.59 -9.57 0.77
C GLU A 67 9.25 -8.08 0.90
N VAL A 68 10.29 -7.26 1.12
CA VAL A 68 10.17 -5.81 1.24
C VAL A 68 10.65 -5.17 -0.06
N SER A 69 9.75 -4.47 -0.77
CA SER A 69 10.08 -3.70 -1.96
C SER A 69 10.04 -2.20 -1.65
N ALA A 70 11.20 -1.55 -1.74
CA ALA A 70 11.26 -0.09 -1.70
C ALA A 70 11.04 0.50 -3.11
N PRO A 71 10.31 1.63 -3.23
CA PRO A 71 10.25 2.37 -4.48
C PRO A 71 11.64 2.71 -5.01
N ALA A 72 11.82 2.71 -6.33
CA ALA A 72 13.09 3.05 -6.96
C ALA A 72 13.61 4.41 -6.47
N GLY A 73 14.88 4.44 -6.04
CA GLY A 73 15.52 5.65 -5.49
C GLY A 73 15.17 5.96 -4.03
N SER A 74 14.40 5.10 -3.35
CA SER A 74 14.13 5.20 -1.92
C SER A 74 14.92 4.13 -1.16
N SER A 75 15.41 4.46 0.03
CA SER A 75 15.97 3.47 0.95
C SER A 75 14.85 2.72 1.66
N ILE A 76 15.04 1.42 1.87
CA ILE A 76 14.21 0.67 2.82
C ILE A 76 14.43 1.30 4.22
N PRO A 77 13.38 1.73 4.93
CA PRO A 77 13.51 2.23 6.29
C PRO A 77 14.20 1.23 7.22
N GLU A 78 15.05 1.71 8.13
CA GLU A 78 15.85 0.86 9.04
C GLU A 78 15.00 -0.15 9.83
N PHE A 79 13.75 0.17 10.13
CA PHE A 79 12.90 -0.74 10.89
C PHE A 79 12.53 -2.04 10.16
N PHE A 80 12.66 -2.10 8.82
CA PHE A 80 12.49 -3.33 8.06
C PHE A 80 13.78 -4.14 7.92
N THR A 81 14.93 -3.54 8.21
CA THR A 81 16.26 -4.15 8.00
C THR A 81 17.02 -4.41 9.29
N ALA A 82 16.63 -3.79 10.40
CA ALA A 82 17.28 -3.93 11.70
C ALA A 82 17.05 -5.35 12.27
N GLU A 83 18.14 -5.98 12.74
CA GLU A 83 18.05 -7.21 13.55
C GLU A 83 17.35 -6.91 14.89
N GLY A 84 16.06 -7.24 15.02
CA GLY A 84 15.26 -6.96 16.23
C GLY A 84 13.78 -6.68 15.95
N THR A 85 13.06 -6.17 16.95
CA THR A 85 11.60 -5.91 16.89
C THR A 85 11.23 -4.61 16.17
N GLY A 86 11.86 -4.28 15.04
CA GLY A 86 11.51 -3.09 14.27
C GLY A 86 11.49 -1.78 15.06
N SER A 87 10.82 -0.77 14.51
CA SER A 87 10.69 0.58 15.07
C SER A 87 9.71 0.59 16.25
N ASP A 88 10.05 1.30 17.32
CA ASP A 88 9.13 1.63 18.41
C ASP A 88 8.18 2.77 18.05
N ALA A 89 8.47 3.52 16.98
CA ALA A 89 7.57 4.58 16.50
C ALA A 89 6.41 3.98 15.69
N PRO A 90 5.16 4.46 15.89
CA PRO A 90 4.00 4.00 15.14
C PRO A 90 4.16 4.16 13.63
N LEU A 91 3.53 3.26 12.87
CA LEU A 91 3.56 3.25 11.41
C LEU A 91 2.15 3.20 10.83
N TRP A 92 2.00 3.74 9.63
CA TRP A 92 0.76 3.63 8.89
C TRP A 92 0.77 2.36 8.03
N TRP A 93 -0.39 1.72 7.98
CA TRP A 93 -0.69 0.54 7.18
C TRP A 93 -1.83 0.87 6.23
N LEU A 94 -1.67 0.56 4.95
CA LEU A 94 -2.74 0.67 3.96
C LEU A 94 -2.73 -0.53 3.01
N GLU A 95 -3.91 -1.09 2.76
CA GLU A 95 -4.07 -2.22 1.84
C GLU A 95 -4.58 -1.78 0.49
N VAL A 96 -4.00 -2.36 -0.55
CA VAL A 96 -4.44 -2.19 -1.93
C VAL A 96 -4.75 -3.58 -2.47
N TYR A 97 -6.02 -3.80 -2.81
CA TYR A 97 -6.54 -5.06 -3.32
C TYR A 97 -6.82 -4.95 -4.80
N ALA A 98 -6.30 -5.90 -5.58
CA ALA A 98 -6.76 -6.14 -6.93
C ALA A 98 -8.09 -6.91 -6.90
N THR A 99 -9.10 -6.41 -7.59
CA THR A 99 -10.38 -7.12 -7.71
C THR A 99 -10.22 -8.33 -8.62
N GLY A 100 -10.60 -9.51 -8.13
CA GLY A 100 -10.50 -10.77 -8.87
C GLY A 100 -11.28 -10.73 -10.20
N GLY A 101 -10.68 -11.26 -11.26
CA GLY A 101 -11.29 -11.31 -12.59
C GLY A 101 -11.19 -10.03 -13.41
N VAL A 102 -10.63 -8.94 -12.87
CA VAL A 102 -10.33 -7.73 -13.64
C VAL A 102 -8.93 -7.85 -14.26
N PRO A 103 -8.78 -7.67 -15.59
CA PRO A 103 -7.47 -7.67 -16.25
C PRO A 103 -6.52 -6.65 -15.63
N ASP A 104 -5.22 -6.97 -15.61
CA ASP A 104 -4.16 -6.10 -15.09
C ASP A 104 -4.24 -5.68 -13.61
N GLY A 105 -5.23 -6.15 -12.84
CA GLY A 105 -5.46 -5.72 -11.46
C GLY A 105 -4.21 -5.78 -10.58
N GLY A 106 -3.41 -6.85 -10.67
CA GLY A 106 -2.15 -6.98 -9.94
C GLY A 106 -1.11 -5.92 -10.32
N ARG A 107 -0.95 -5.64 -11.61
CA ARG A 107 -0.03 -4.61 -12.11
C ARG A 107 -0.45 -3.20 -11.66
N LEU A 108 -1.76 -2.94 -11.67
CA LEU A 108 -2.32 -1.68 -11.19
C LEU A 108 -2.11 -1.53 -9.68
N ALA A 109 -2.41 -2.57 -8.89
CA ALA A 109 -2.21 -2.57 -7.45
C ALA A 109 -0.75 -2.31 -7.08
N ASP A 110 0.18 -2.92 -7.80
CA ASP A 110 1.61 -2.74 -7.61
C ASP A 110 2.06 -1.30 -7.89
N ALA A 111 1.64 -0.73 -9.03
CA ALA A 111 1.96 0.65 -9.39
C ALA A 111 1.44 1.64 -8.35
N LEU A 112 0.17 1.50 -7.93
CA LEU A 112 -0.43 2.37 -6.91
C LEU A 112 0.27 2.23 -5.56
N SER A 113 0.58 1.00 -5.14
CA SER A 113 1.27 0.72 -3.88
C SER A 113 2.65 1.36 -3.82
N HIS A 114 3.44 1.26 -4.91
CA HIS A 114 4.76 1.87 -4.97
C HIS A 114 4.70 3.41 -5.01
N ALA A 115 3.71 4.00 -5.67
CA ALA A 115 3.50 5.45 -5.63
C ALA A 115 3.14 5.93 -4.22
N LEU A 116 2.22 5.24 -3.53
CA LEU A 116 1.86 5.51 -2.14
C LEU A 116 3.06 5.40 -1.20
N ALA A 117 3.82 4.31 -1.30
CA ALA A 117 5.04 4.10 -0.52
C ALA A 117 6.03 5.25 -0.72
N ARG A 118 6.23 5.71 -1.96
CA ARG A 118 7.13 6.84 -2.25
C ARG A 118 6.64 8.14 -1.62
N LEU A 119 5.35 8.45 -1.72
CA LEU A 119 4.77 9.70 -1.21
C LEU A 119 4.73 9.77 0.32
N THR A 120 4.78 8.62 0.98
CA THR A 120 4.63 8.51 2.45
C THR A 120 5.91 8.06 3.17
N GLY A 121 7.03 7.92 2.46
CA GLY A 121 8.29 7.44 3.04
C GLY A 121 8.16 6.01 3.59
N GLY A 122 7.57 5.13 2.78
CA GLY A 122 7.26 3.75 3.11
C GLY A 122 7.78 2.75 2.08
N VAL A 123 7.30 1.52 2.20
CA VAL A 123 7.62 0.38 1.34
C VAL A 123 6.37 -0.42 1.01
N VAL A 124 6.50 -1.32 0.04
CA VAL A 124 5.50 -2.34 -0.25
C VAL A 124 5.92 -3.66 0.41
N LEU A 125 5.04 -4.21 1.25
CA LEU A 125 5.18 -5.58 1.76
C LEU A 125 4.45 -6.53 0.81
N MET A 126 5.21 -7.50 0.29
CA MET A 126 4.73 -8.55 -0.58
C MET A 126 4.60 -9.86 0.22
N PRO A 127 3.44 -10.53 0.20
CA PRO A 127 3.30 -11.82 0.86
C PRO A 127 4.23 -12.85 0.22
N ASP A 128 4.74 -13.76 1.05
CA ASP A 128 5.70 -14.78 0.66
C ASP A 128 5.16 -15.63 -0.51
N GLY A 129 5.97 -15.81 -1.56
CA GLY A 129 5.61 -16.59 -2.75
C GLY A 129 4.82 -15.86 -3.85
N VAL A 130 4.48 -14.57 -3.71
CA VAL A 130 3.91 -13.77 -4.81
C VAL A 130 5.05 -13.12 -5.61
N ARG A 131 5.62 -13.88 -6.54
CA ARG A 131 6.51 -13.33 -7.57
C ARG A 131 5.66 -12.92 -8.78
N SER A 132 5.80 -11.67 -9.22
CA SER A 132 5.35 -11.21 -10.54
C SER A 132 6.16 -11.85 -11.66
#